data_AF-A0AAQ3QGF1-F1
#
_entry.id   AF-A0AAQ3QGF1-F1
#
_cell.length_a   1.000
_cell.length_b   1.000
_cell.length_c   1.000
_cell.angle_alpha   90.00
_cell.angle_beta   90.00
_cell.angle_gamma   90.00
#
_symmetry.space_group_name_H-M   'P 1'
#
loop_
_entity.id
_entity.type
_entity.pdbx_description
1 polymer ?
#
loop_
_entity_poly.entity_id
_entity_poly.type
_entity_poly.pdbx_seq_one_letter_code
_entity_poly.pdbx_strand_id
1 'polypeptide(L)'
;MVDILMSITFNVLLEKYSIEGNEGWTIELDSSTTEKFSYHVIIRIPNIAFKDNSHVGAFVFEVCSRISSQRGSNSQLGKLYIAKDSTSSDLQLFLDSAVYTRNRCFRLAFSSKAGKNSFLLPTGHFKCKNMVQPQLKGGQGGSLIIEEVAEISDPLHPYDQQPRLDQGQATLKHNCGW
;
A
#
# COMPACT_ATOMS: atom_id res chain seq x y z
N MET A 1 0.02 -2.96 9.12
CA MET A 1 0.02 -1.52 8.73
C MET A 1 -1.37 -1.14 8.24
N VAL A 2 -1.90 -1.90 7.28
CA VAL A 2 -3.27 -1.74 6.77
C VAL A 2 -4.34 -1.94 7.86
N ASP A 3 -4.16 -2.83 8.84
CA ASP A 3 -5.13 -2.98 9.96
C ASP A 3 -5.35 -1.71 10.76
N ILE A 4 -4.25 -1.01 11.09
CA ILE A 4 -4.26 0.21 11.89
C ILE A 4 -4.98 1.31 11.09
N LEU A 5 -4.63 1.45 9.82
CA LEU A 5 -5.30 2.34 8.89
C LEU A 5 -6.80 2.05 8.78
N MET A 6 -7.18 0.78 8.61
CA MET A 6 -8.57 0.36 8.49
C MET A 6 -9.36 0.66 9.76
N SER A 7 -8.77 0.46 10.93
CA SER A 7 -9.39 0.83 12.21
C SER A 7 -9.71 2.32 12.27
N ILE A 8 -8.77 3.19 11.88
CA ILE A 8 -8.99 4.65 11.87
C ILE A 8 -10.02 5.03 10.82
N THR A 9 -9.95 4.44 9.63
CA THR A 9 -10.90 4.68 8.55
C THR A 9 -12.33 4.34 8.97
N PHE A 10 -12.53 3.20 9.63
CA PHE A 10 -13.83 2.79 10.16
C PHE A 10 -14.32 3.69 11.31
N ASN A 11 -13.42 4.18 12.17
CA ASN A 11 -13.78 5.17 13.18
C ASN A 11 -14.25 6.50 12.54
N VAL A 12 -13.55 6.99 11.51
CA VAL A 12 -13.96 8.21 10.80
C VAL A 12 -15.29 8.01 10.07
N LEU A 13 -15.53 6.84 9.46
CA LEU A 13 -16.82 6.48 8.86
C LEU A 13 -17.96 6.51 9.88
N LEU A 14 -17.74 5.92 11.06
CA LEU A 14 -18.72 5.92 12.14
C LEU A 14 -19.03 7.33 12.62
N GLU A 15 -18.00 8.13 12.91
CA GLU A 15 -18.18 9.48 13.47
C GLU A 15 -18.85 10.45 12.49
N LYS A 16 -18.47 10.41 11.20
CA LYS A 16 -18.93 11.40 10.20
C LYS A 16 -20.23 11.01 9.53
N TYR A 17 -20.48 9.70 9.38
CA TYR A 17 -21.60 9.19 8.58
C TYR A 17 -22.47 8.18 9.33
N SER A 18 -22.16 7.86 10.60
CA SER A 18 -22.86 6.82 11.36
C SER A 18 -22.83 5.45 10.66
N ILE A 19 -21.72 5.16 9.96
CA ILE A 19 -21.51 3.88 9.27
C ILE A 19 -20.54 3.04 10.10
N GLU A 20 -21.04 1.97 10.70
CA GLU A 20 -20.20 0.96 11.35
C GLU A 20 -19.42 0.17 10.29
N GLY A 21 -18.10 0.19 10.40
CA GLY A 21 -17.21 -0.54 9.49
C GLY A 21 -17.31 -2.07 9.64
N ASN A 22 -17.04 -2.78 8.55
CA ASN A 22 -17.00 -4.24 8.54
C ASN A 22 -15.81 -4.73 7.71
N GLU A 23 -14.96 -5.58 8.29
CA GLU A 23 -13.80 -6.16 7.58
C GLU A 23 -14.19 -6.93 6.31
N GLY A 24 -15.38 -7.52 6.25
CA GLY A 24 -15.91 -8.21 5.08
C GLY A 24 -16.24 -7.28 3.89
N TRP A 25 -16.16 -5.96 4.08
CA TRP A 25 -16.25 -4.97 3.02
C TRP A 25 -14.89 -4.66 2.38
N THR A 26 -13.80 -4.95 3.09
CA THR A 26 -12.45 -4.58 2.66
C THR A 26 -11.82 -5.67 1.81
N ILE A 27 -11.40 -5.30 0.61
CA ILE A 27 -10.56 -6.11 -0.29
C ILE A 27 -9.18 -5.48 -0.27
N GLU A 28 -8.18 -6.24 0.13
CA GLU A 28 -6.78 -5.83 0.09
C GLU A 28 -6.08 -6.56 -1.05
N LEU A 29 -5.36 -5.79 -1.87
CA LEU A 29 -4.57 -6.26 -2.99
C LEU A 29 -3.13 -5.76 -2.84
N ASP A 30 -2.16 -6.63 -3.14
CA ASP A 30 -0.74 -6.36 -3.07
C ASP A 30 -0.09 -6.57 -4.43
N SER A 31 0.83 -5.67 -4.78
CA SER A 31 1.69 -5.74 -5.96
C SER A 31 3.12 -5.32 -5.62
N SER A 32 3.48 -5.44 -4.35
CA SER A 32 4.77 -5.07 -3.82
C SER A 32 5.87 -5.91 -4.48
N THR A 33 7.04 -5.31 -4.53
CA THR A 33 8.28 -5.93 -4.97
C THR A 33 9.33 -5.71 -3.89
N THR A 34 10.52 -6.26 -4.06
CA THR A 34 11.66 -6.00 -3.16
C THR A 34 12.03 -4.51 -3.07
N GLU A 35 11.69 -3.72 -4.09
CA GLU A 35 12.02 -2.29 -4.20
C GLU A 35 10.82 -1.37 -3.95
N LYS A 36 9.61 -1.93 -3.86
CA LYS A 36 8.40 -1.12 -3.92
C LYS A 36 7.32 -1.70 -3.03
N PHE A 37 6.87 -0.94 -2.05
CA PHE A 37 5.63 -1.24 -1.34
C PHE A 37 4.44 -0.71 -2.16
N SER A 38 3.49 -1.58 -2.50
CA SER A 38 2.34 -1.17 -3.30
C SER A 38 1.07 -1.99 -3.03
N TYR A 39 0.21 -1.42 -2.19
CA TYR A 39 -1.07 -1.98 -1.79
C TYR A 39 -2.23 -1.17 -2.38
N HIS A 40 -3.31 -1.85 -2.74
CA HIS A 40 -4.61 -1.25 -3.02
C HIS A 40 -5.60 -1.79 -1.98
N VAL A 41 -6.21 -0.90 -1.21
CA VAL A 41 -7.34 -1.24 -0.34
C VAL A 41 -8.61 -0.79 -1.03
N ILE A 42 -9.66 -1.63 -1.06
CA ILE A 42 -10.98 -1.34 -1.63
C ILE A 42 -12.05 -1.62 -0.58
N ILE A 43 -12.79 -0.60 -0.15
CA ILE A 43 -13.87 -0.76 0.86
C ILE A 43 -15.24 -0.70 0.19
N ARG A 44 -15.93 -1.84 0.13
CA ARG A 44 -17.26 -2.00 -0.49
C ARG A 44 -18.39 -1.88 0.53
N ILE A 45 -18.84 -0.65 0.79
CA ILE A 45 -19.96 -0.39 1.70
C ILE A 45 -21.30 -0.71 0.98
N PRO A 46 -22.17 -1.58 1.55
CA PRO A 46 -23.44 -1.92 0.94
C PRO A 46 -24.37 -0.72 0.82
N ASN A 47 -24.99 -0.53 -0.35
CA ASN A 47 -26.03 0.48 -0.62
C ASN A 47 -25.60 1.95 -0.39
N ILE A 48 -24.30 2.21 -0.24
CA ILE A 48 -23.76 3.54 0.03
C ILE A 48 -22.61 3.80 -0.93
N ALA A 49 -22.55 5.00 -1.48
CA ALA A 49 -21.44 5.46 -2.29
C ALA A 49 -21.15 6.95 -2.04
N PHE A 50 -19.88 7.33 -2.15
CA PHE A 50 -19.50 8.73 -2.30
C PHE A 50 -20.00 9.24 -3.66
N LYS A 51 -20.32 10.53 -3.73
CA LYS A 51 -20.82 11.17 -4.95
C LYS A 51 -19.85 11.03 -6.12
N ASP A 52 -18.56 11.23 -5.88
CA ASP A 52 -17.47 11.10 -6.86
C ASP A 52 -16.11 10.98 -6.14
N ASN A 53 -15.03 10.77 -6.90
CA ASN A 53 -13.67 10.62 -6.37
C ASN A 53 -13.19 11.83 -5.55
N SER A 54 -13.66 13.04 -5.83
CA SER A 54 -13.26 14.22 -5.05
C SER A 54 -13.81 14.17 -3.63
N HIS A 55 -15.01 13.62 -3.44
CA HIS A 55 -15.60 13.40 -2.12
C HIS A 55 -14.86 12.28 -1.37
N VAL A 56 -14.38 11.24 -2.08
CA VAL A 56 -13.50 10.23 -1.49
C VAL A 56 -12.19 10.87 -1.03
N GLY A 57 -11.60 11.75 -1.84
CA GLY A 57 -10.37 12.48 -1.50
C GLY A 57 -10.54 13.35 -0.26
N ALA A 58 -11.67 14.06 -0.13
CA ALA A 58 -11.98 14.84 1.08
C ALA A 58 -12.13 13.95 2.32
N PHE A 59 -12.77 12.79 2.19
CA PHE A 59 -12.86 11.81 3.26
C PHE A 59 -11.49 11.25 3.66
N VAL A 60 -10.65 10.87 2.69
CA VAL A 60 -9.30 10.36 2.98
C VAL A 60 -8.41 11.43 3.58
N PHE A 61 -8.58 12.69 3.18
CA PHE A 61 -7.91 13.81 3.84
C PHE A 61 -8.28 13.91 5.33
N GLU A 62 -9.55 13.70 5.68
CA GLU A 62 -9.99 13.62 7.09
C GLU A 62 -9.31 12.45 7.82
N VAL A 63 -9.18 11.27 7.19
CA VAL A 63 -8.45 10.12 7.75
C VAL A 63 -6.98 10.47 7.98
N CYS A 64 -6.30 11.08 7.01
CA CYS A 64 -4.92 11.54 7.14
C CYS A 64 -4.75 12.58 8.27
N SER A 65 -5.69 13.52 8.38
CA SER A 65 -5.73 14.52 9.45
C SER A 65 -5.89 13.87 10.82
N ARG A 66 -6.75 12.85 10.93
CA ARG A 66 -6.94 12.06 12.15
C ARG A 66 -5.66 11.31 12.55
N ILE A 67 -4.99 10.66 11.60
CA ILE A 67 -3.72 9.96 11.85
C ILE A 67 -2.67 10.96 12.37
N SER A 68 -2.57 12.12 11.71
CA SER A 68 -1.56 13.13 12.03
C SER A 68 -1.79 13.76 13.40
N SER A 69 -3.03 14.09 13.75
CA SER A 69 -3.37 14.68 15.05
C SER A 69 -3.15 13.71 16.22
N GLN A 70 -3.33 12.41 16.00
CA GLN A 70 -3.19 11.39 17.06
C GLN A 70 -1.79 10.78 17.17
N ARG A 71 -0.88 11.12 16.26
CA ARG A 71 0.46 10.50 16.17
C ARG A 71 1.26 10.57 17.47
N GLY A 72 1.17 11.68 18.21
CA GLY A 72 1.88 11.87 19.47
C GLY A 72 1.32 11.04 20.63
N SER A 73 0.04 10.68 20.57
CA SER A 73 -0.67 9.96 21.65
C SER A 73 -0.78 8.46 21.39
N ASN A 74 -0.71 8.03 20.13
CA ASN A 74 -0.82 6.63 19.74
C ASN A 74 0.44 6.19 18.97
N SER A 75 1.34 5.49 19.67
CA SER A 75 2.60 5.00 19.11
C SER A 75 2.43 4.06 17.92
N GLN A 76 1.27 3.40 17.78
CA GLN A 76 0.99 2.54 16.62
C GLN A 76 0.86 3.35 15.33
N LEU A 77 0.43 4.61 15.39
CA LEU A 77 0.26 5.46 14.21
C LEU A 77 1.58 5.85 13.57
N GLY A 78 2.68 5.81 14.32
CA GLY A 78 4.03 5.97 13.78
C GLY A 78 4.35 4.96 12.68
N LYS A 79 3.73 3.76 12.73
CA LYS A 79 3.88 2.71 11.71
C LYS A 79 3.23 3.08 10.37
N LEU A 80 2.39 4.11 10.32
CA LEU A 80 1.77 4.59 9.07
C LEU A 80 2.62 5.64 8.35
N TYR A 81 3.79 5.97 8.91
CA TYR A 81 4.72 6.90 8.32
C TYR A 81 5.91 6.16 7.71
N ILE A 82 6.35 6.65 6.56
CA ILE A 82 7.52 6.19 5.83
C ILE A 82 8.47 7.36 5.60
N ALA A 83 9.78 7.07 5.55
CA ALA A 83 10.77 8.06 5.18
C ALA A 83 10.64 8.38 3.69
N LYS A 84 10.72 9.66 3.34
CA LYS A 84 10.66 10.10 1.94
C LYS A 84 11.93 9.71 1.17
N ASP A 85 13.07 9.78 1.84
CA ASP A 85 14.36 9.30 1.37
C ASP A 85 15.21 8.85 2.57
N SER A 86 16.25 8.07 2.31
CA SER A 86 17.14 7.50 3.33
C SER A 86 18.01 8.54 4.06
N THR A 87 17.99 9.79 3.64
CA THR A 87 18.77 10.90 4.21
C THR A 87 17.93 11.92 4.98
N SER A 88 16.62 11.90 4.78
CA SER A 88 15.67 12.89 5.29
C SER A 88 15.00 12.36 6.56
N SER A 89 14.88 13.25 7.55
CA SER A 89 14.01 13.03 8.71
C SER A 89 12.53 13.23 8.36
N ASP A 90 12.22 13.57 7.11
CA ASP A 90 10.87 13.90 6.67
C ASP A 90 10.06 12.63 6.48
N LEU A 91 9.11 12.46 7.38
CA LEU A 91 8.19 11.34 7.42
C LEU A 91 6.86 11.72 6.78
N GLN A 92 6.42 10.94 5.80
CA GLN A 92 5.13 11.09 5.14
C GLN A 92 4.23 9.88 5.41
N LEU A 93 2.92 10.05 5.33
CA LEU A 93 2.00 8.91 5.39
C LEU A 93 2.21 8.01 4.16
N PHE A 94 2.08 6.69 4.32
CA PHE A 94 2.16 5.77 3.17
C PHE A 94 0.94 5.85 2.23
N LEU A 95 -0.08 6.63 2.60
CA LEU A 95 -1.29 6.85 1.83
C LEU A 95 -1.05 7.80 0.65
N ASP A 96 -1.31 7.37 -0.58
CA ASP A 96 -1.31 8.27 -1.74
C ASP A 96 -2.65 9.02 -1.85
N SER A 97 -2.66 10.26 -1.39
CA SER A 97 -3.83 11.14 -1.53
C SER A 97 -4.01 11.70 -2.95
N ALA A 98 -3.01 11.62 -3.82
CA ALA A 98 -3.05 12.20 -5.16
C ALA A 98 -3.89 11.36 -6.15
N VAL A 99 -4.32 10.16 -5.77
CA VAL A 99 -5.16 9.31 -6.62
C VAL A 99 -6.61 9.80 -6.75
N TYR A 100 -7.07 10.67 -5.85
CA TYR A 100 -8.46 11.15 -5.84
C TYR A 100 -8.68 12.33 -6.80
N THR A 101 -8.32 12.14 -8.07
CA THR A 101 -8.41 13.13 -9.14
C THR A 101 -9.45 12.74 -10.20
N ARG A 102 -9.88 13.73 -11.00
CA ARG A 102 -10.85 13.52 -12.08
C ARG A 102 -10.27 12.56 -13.12
N ASN A 103 -11.04 11.57 -13.53
CA ASN A 103 -10.66 10.56 -14.53
C ASN A 103 -9.39 9.76 -14.15
N ARG A 104 -9.12 9.58 -12.85
CA ARG A 104 -8.04 8.70 -12.40
C ARG A 104 -8.32 7.27 -12.86
N CYS A 105 -7.35 6.68 -13.57
CA CYS A 105 -7.36 5.26 -13.87
C CYS A 105 -6.77 4.50 -12.69
N PHE A 106 -7.57 3.61 -12.13
CA PHE A 106 -7.11 2.64 -11.14
C PHE A 106 -6.73 1.33 -11.82
N ARG A 107 -5.67 0.69 -11.32
CA ARG A 107 -5.18 -0.55 -11.92
C ARG A 107 -6.10 -1.70 -11.51
N LEU A 108 -6.52 -2.50 -12.48
CA LEU A 108 -7.41 -3.64 -12.26
C LEU A 108 -6.72 -4.74 -11.44
N ALA A 109 -7.49 -5.44 -10.61
CA ALA A 109 -7.03 -6.66 -9.96
C ALA A 109 -6.52 -7.67 -11.01
N PHE A 110 -5.51 -8.46 -10.63
CA PHE A 110 -4.80 -9.42 -11.47
C PHE A 110 -4.07 -8.82 -12.68
N SER A 111 -3.86 -7.49 -12.73
CA SER A 111 -3.07 -6.83 -13.78
C SER A 111 -1.74 -6.29 -13.26
N SER A 112 -0.75 -6.18 -14.14
CA SER A 112 0.53 -5.53 -13.88
C SER A 112 0.63 -4.21 -14.64
N LYS A 113 1.60 -3.36 -14.24
CA LYS A 113 2.00 -2.23 -15.09
C LYS A 113 2.65 -2.76 -16.37
N ALA A 114 2.53 -2.02 -17.48
CA ALA A 114 3.17 -2.39 -18.73
C ALA A 114 4.69 -2.62 -18.53
N GLY A 115 5.19 -3.74 -19.04
CA GLY A 115 6.60 -4.13 -18.89
C GLY A 115 7.02 -4.57 -17.47
N LYS A 116 6.07 -4.75 -16.54
CA LYS A 116 6.32 -5.26 -15.18
C LYS A 116 5.62 -6.60 -14.98
N ASN A 117 6.21 -7.43 -14.12
CA ASN A 117 5.67 -8.73 -13.72
C ASN A 117 5.02 -8.70 -12.32
N SER A 118 4.85 -7.52 -11.72
CA SER A 118 4.18 -7.36 -10.42
C SER A 118 2.67 -7.19 -10.60
N PHE A 119 1.94 -8.29 -10.48
CA PHE A 119 0.48 -8.32 -10.57
C PHE A 119 -0.16 -7.82 -9.27
N LEU A 120 -1.33 -7.18 -9.38
CA LEU A 120 -2.12 -6.74 -8.24
C LEU A 120 -3.00 -7.88 -7.74
N LEU A 121 -2.58 -8.57 -6.68
CA LEU A 121 -3.16 -9.84 -6.23
C LEU A 121 -3.77 -9.73 -4.83
N PRO A 122 -4.86 -10.46 -4.51
CA PRO A 122 -5.41 -10.50 -3.16
C PRO A 122 -4.42 -11.04 -2.11
N THR A 123 -4.36 -10.40 -0.95
CA THR A 123 -3.38 -10.72 0.13
C THR A 123 -3.78 -11.85 1.07
N GLY A 124 -4.98 -12.42 0.91
CA GLY A 124 -5.51 -13.37 1.90
C GLY A 124 -5.98 -12.69 3.19
N HIS A 125 -6.09 -11.36 3.23
CA HIS A 125 -6.54 -10.61 4.41
C HIS A 125 -7.94 -9.98 4.22
N PHE A 126 -8.62 -9.59 5.30
CA PHE A 126 -10.01 -9.09 5.26
C PHE A 126 -10.97 -10.03 4.49
N LYS A 127 -11.72 -9.50 3.51
CA LYS A 127 -12.58 -10.31 2.62
C LYS A 127 -11.80 -11.34 1.81
N CYS A 128 -10.51 -11.12 1.60
CA CYS A 128 -9.64 -12.02 0.83
C CYS A 128 -9.21 -13.27 1.60
N LYS A 129 -9.54 -13.42 2.90
CA LYS A 129 -9.17 -14.58 3.75
C LYS A 129 -9.42 -15.96 3.11
N ASN A 130 -10.44 -16.08 2.28
CA ASN A 130 -10.78 -17.33 1.57
C ASN A 130 -10.66 -17.24 0.04
N MET A 131 -10.03 -16.17 -0.49
CA MET A 131 -9.96 -15.91 -1.95
C MET A 131 -8.64 -16.35 -2.59
N VAL A 132 -7.95 -17.32 -1.98
CA VAL A 132 -6.80 -17.98 -2.61
C VAL A 132 -7.33 -18.90 -3.73
N GLN A 133 -7.53 -18.31 -4.93
CA GLN A 133 -8.02 -18.88 -6.21
C GLN A 133 -9.56 -19.02 -6.41
N PRO A 134 -10.06 -18.92 -7.66
CA PRO A 134 -11.29 -18.18 -7.96
C PRO A 134 -12.58 -18.99 -7.86
N GLN A 135 -13.58 -18.40 -7.19
CA GLN A 135 -14.99 -18.64 -7.48
C GLN A 135 -15.67 -17.27 -7.68
N LEU A 136 -15.82 -16.89 -8.95
CA LEU A 136 -16.60 -15.71 -9.35
C LEU A 136 -18.09 -16.03 -9.13
N LYS A 137 -18.71 -15.47 -8.08
CA LYS A 137 -20.16 -15.30 -8.04
C LYS A 137 -20.49 -13.81 -7.96
N GLY A 138 -21.25 -13.37 -8.95
CA GLY A 138 -21.67 -12.00 -9.13
C GLY A 138 -22.60 -11.53 -8.01
N GLY A 139 -22.38 -10.29 -7.57
CA GLY A 139 -23.28 -9.55 -6.71
C GLY A 139 -23.43 -8.13 -7.25
N GLN A 140 -24.64 -7.81 -7.71
CA GLN A 140 -25.06 -6.44 -7.98
C GLN A 140 -25.17 -5.69 -6.65
N GLY A 141 -24.48 -4.57 -6.56
CA GLY A 141 -24.53 -3.66 -5.43
C GLY A 141 -23.58 -2.52 -5.74
N GLY A 142 -24.09 -1.28 -5.72
CA GLY A 142 -23.27 -0.08 -5.87
C GLY A 142 -22.08 -0.18 -4.93
N SER A 143 -20.87 -0.19 -5.51
CA SER A 143 -19.64 -0.37 -4.77
C SER A 143 -19.09 1.00 -4.46
N LEU A 144 -18.92 1.30 -3.18
CA LEU A 144 -17.89 2.25 -2.84
C LEU A 144 -16.54 1.64 -3.24
N ILE A 145 -15.74 2.42 -3.96
CA ILE A 145 -14.34 2.13 -4.22
C ILE A 145 -13.59 3.21 -3.44
N ILE A 146 -13.33 2.97 -2.15
CA ILE A 146 -12.22 3.66 -1.49
C ILE A 146 -11.00 2.96 -2.02
N GLU A 147 -10.37 3.46 -3.09
CA GLU A 147 -9.10 2.92 -3.57
C GLU A 147 -7.95 3.67 -2.92
N GLU A 148 -7.49 3.11 -1.81
CA GLU A 148 -6.28 3.60 -1.20
C GLU A 148 -5.09 2.95 -1.88
N VAL A 149 -4.36 3.73 -2.66
CA VAL A 149 -3.12 3.29 -3.28
C VAL A 149 -2.00 3.71 -2.34
N ALA A 150 -1.22 2.75 -1.85
CA ALA A 150 0.13 3.05 -1.41
C ALA A 150 1.02 2.88 -2.64
N GLU A 151 1.68 3.93 -3.10
CA GLU A 151 2.72 3.83 -4.12
C GLU A 151 4.02 4.36 -3.52
N ILE A 152 4.86 3.45 -3.00
CA ILE A 152 6.18 3.79 -2.47
C ILE A 152 7.23 3.12 -3.33
N SER A 153 7.96 3.89 -4.14
CA SER A 153 9.27 3.49 -4.64
C SER A 153 10.29 3.73 -3.53
N ASP A 154 10.81 2.66 -2.93
CA ASP A 154 11.87 2.76 -1.92
C ASP A 154 13.22 2.62 -2.64
N PRO A 155 14.18 3.54 -2.48
CA PRO A 155 15.50 3.38 -3.07
C PRO A 155 16.30 2.34 -2.27
N LEU A 156 16.42 1.14 -2.84
CA LEU A 156 17.43 0.09 -2.61
C LEU A 156 18.18 0.13 -1.26
N HIS A 157 17.88 -0.85 -0.40
CA HIS A 157 18.69 -1.13 0.78
C HIS A 157 20.06 -1.72 0.39
N PRO A 158 21.18 -1.21 0.95
CA PRO A 158 22.50 -1.82 0.80
C PRO A 158 22.64 -3.01 1.76
N TYR A 159 22.39 -4.22 1.29
CA TYR A 159 22.86 -5.45 1.95
C TYR A 159 23.28 -6.45 0.87
N ASP A 160 24.42 -6.17 0.25
CA ASP A 160 25.27 -7.16 -0.41
C ASP A 160 26.73 -6.66 -0.31
N GLN A 161 27.25 -6.66 0.91
CA GLN A 161 28.69 -6.75 1.15
C GLN A 161 28.94 -8.04 1.92
N GLN A 162 29.02 -9.14 1.18
CA GLN A 162 29.60 -10.36 1.69
C GLN A 162 31.08 -10.39 1.25
N PRO A 163 32.05 -10.38 2.19
CA PRO A 163 33.44 -10.54 1.82
C PRO A 163 33.64 -11.94 1.23
N ARG A 164 34.20 -12.02 0.02
CA ARG A 164 34.67 -13.29 -0.53
C ARG A 164 35.75 -13.82 0.40
N LEU A 165 35.55 -15.06 0.84
CA LEU A 165 36.58 -15.90 1.41
C LEU A 165 37.69 -16.07 0.36
N ASP A 166 38.85 -15.47 0.62
CA ASP A 166 40.09 -15.81 -0.09
C ASP A 166 40.50 -17.23 0.33
N GLN A 167 40.19 -18.20 -0.53
CA GLN A 167 40.99 -19.42 -0.62
C GLN A 167 42.10 -19.15 -1.62
N GLY A 168 43.31 -18.97 -1.10
CA GLY A 168 44.50 -18.78 -1.92
C GLY A 168 44.78 -19.99 -2.79
N GLN A 169 45.37 -19.75 -3.95
CA GLN A 169 46.40 -20.61 -4.52
C GLN A 169 47.32 -19.80 -5.44
N ALA A 170 48.60 -20.05 -5.23
CA ALA A 170 49.73 -19.41 -5.87
C ALA A 170 49.75 -19.59 -7.39
N THR A 171 50.31 -18.62 -8.11
CA THR A 171 51.35 -18.87 -9.11
C THR A 171 52.11 -17.58 -9.43
N LEU A 172 53.42 -17.63 -9.20
CA LEU A 172 54.42 -16.72 -9.75
C LEU A 172 54.48 -16.88 -11.28
N LYS A 173 54.55 -15.77 -12.02
CA LYS A 173 55.49 -15.60 -13.15
C LYS A 173 55.58 -14.15 -13.65
N HIS A 174 56.78 -13.86 -14.14
CA HIS A 174 57.42 -12.58 -14.39
C HIS A 174 56.90 -11.76 -15.60
N ASN A 175 57.24 -10.45 -15.50
CA ASN A 175 57.93 -9.61 -16.49
C ASN A 175 57.17 -8.76 -17.53
N CYS A 176 57.62 -7.48 -17.54
CA CYS A 176 57.69 -6.48 -18.62
C CYS A 176 56.33 -5.94 -19.14
N GLY A 177 56.04 -4.64 -19.14
CA GLY A 177 56.92 -3.48 -19.32
C GLY A 177 57.05 -3.18 -20.81
N TRP A 178 56.20 -2.28 -21.32
CA TRP A 178 56.42 -1.20 -22.29
C TRP A 178 55.27 -0.21 -22.14
#